data_AF-A0A379E7H1-F1
#
_entry.id   AF-A0A379E7H1-F1
#
_cell.length_a   1.000
_cell.length_b   1.000
_cell.length_c   1.000
_cell.angle_alpha   90.00
_cell.angle_beta   90.00
_cell.angle_gamma   90.00
#
_symmetry.space_group_name_H-M   'P 1'
#
loop_
_entity.id
_entity.type
_entity.pdbx_description
1 polymer ?
#
loop_
_entity_poly.entity_id
_entity_poly.type
_entity_poly.pdbx_seq_one_letter_code
_entity_poly.pdbx_strand_id
1 'polypeptide(L)'
;MKRQHIPIAIPCGEKAIYRFKERYKEGNREYITVRKVLMEYGLLSEKGKRICFRCLDYDFGNREAYLSPAEQRIVYLFDEVVLDIEDIAGETPEQIESVQVANFQSLSLRWEKTRQTIRSNNKGDAIEKYLQHIDALITNEDTLLDFIYSNRMYGLLLHALSSPGSGFTGSNIFFDDGMLQEAQYTDGIHKYELLCIKRSRTP
;
A
#
# COMPACT_ATOMS: atom_id res chain seq x y z
N MET A 1 13.26 -30.48 -5.00
CA MET A 1 11.78 -30.39 -5.04
C MET A 1 11.41 -29.10 -5.73
N LYS A 2 10.80 -29.17 -6.91
CA LYS A 2 10.30 -27.99 -7.63
C LYS A 2 9.04 -27.51 -6.89
N ARG A 3 9.05 -26.29 -6.34
CA ARG A 3 7.85 -25.67 -5.78
C ARG A 3 6.88 -25.47 -6.96
N GLN A 4 5.74 -26.15 -6.92
CA GLN A 4 4.67 -25.92 -7.88
C GLN A 4 4.12 -24.51 -7.63
N HIS A 5 4.20 -23.67 -8.67
CA HIS A 5 3.59 -22.35 -8.68
C HIS A 5 2.09 -22.52 -8.86
N ILE A 6 1.30 -21.98 -7.93
CA ILE A 6 -0.16 -21.91 -8.01
C ILE A 6 -0.47 -20.45 -8.41
N PRO A 7 -1.11 -20.19 -9.56
CA PRO A 7 -1.65 -18.88 -9.87
C PRO A 7 -2.63 -18.49 -8.77
N ILE A 8 -2.42 -17.33 -8.17
CA ILE A 8 -3.20 -16.87 -7.04
C ILE A 8 -4.41 -16.12 -7.58
N ALA A 9 -5.47 -16.86 -7.88
CA ALA A 9 -6.78 -16.27 -8.09
C ALA A 9 -7.35 -15.87 -6.73
N ILE A 10 -7.40 -14.57 -6.44
CA ILE A 10 -8.18 -14.07 -5.30
C ILE A 10 -9.67 -14.15 -5.67
N PRO A 11 -10.52 -14.85 -4.89
CA PRO A 11 -11.95 -14.87 -5.11
C PRO A 11 -12.61 -13.48 -4.95
N CYS A 12 -13.61 -13.21 -5.79
CA CYS A 12 -14.42 -11.99 -5.72
C CYS A 12 -15.14 -11.86 -4.37
N GLY A 13 -15.16 -10.66 -3.79
CA GLY A 13 -15.85 -10.41 -2.52
C GLY A 13 -15.04 -10.87 -1.30
N GLU A 14 -13.76 -11.18 -1.44
CA GLU A 14 -12.92 -11.47 -0.28
C GLU A 14 -12.49 -10.20 0.47
N LYS A 15 -12.43 -10.34 1.79
CA LYS A 15 -11.91 -9.30 2.67
C LYS A 15 -10.88 -9.90 3.61
N ALA A 16 -9.76 -9.21 3.73
CA ALA A 16 -8.69 -9.57 4.64
C ALA A 16 -8.25 -8.34 5.42
N ILE A 17 -7.93 -8.52 6.70
CA ILE A 17 -7.29 -7.49 7.49
C ILE A 17 -5.83 -7.86 7.63
N TYR A 18 -4.97 -6.92 7.27
CA TYR A 18 -3.52 -7.03 7.32
C TYR A 18 -2.94 -6.10 8.37
N ARG A 19 -1.84 -6.54 8.98
CA ARG A 19 -0.95 -5.72 9.81
C ARG A 19 0.35 -5.53 9.04
N PHE A 20 0.57 -4.31 8.56
CA PHE A 20 1.81 -3.85 7.94
C PHE A 20 2.69 -3.26 9.04
N LYS A 21 3.89 -3.78 9.21
CA LYS A 21 4.86 -3.27 10.17
C LYS A 21 6.13 -2.90 9.44
N GLU A 22 6.57 -1.67 9.64
CA GLU A 22 7.84 -1.16 9.14
C GLU A 22 8.77 -0.93 10.34
N ARG A 23 10.02 -1.34 10.20
CA ARG A 23 11.10 -1.05 11.13
C ARG A 23 12.26 -0.43 10.35
N TYR A 24 12.79 0.69 10.81
CA TYR A 24 13.98 1.28 10.21
C TYR A 24 14.88 1.92 11.27
N LYS A 25 16.16 2.08 10.95
CA LYS A 25 17.14 2.71 11.83
C LYS A 25 17.63 4.04 11.27
N GLU A 26 17.69 5.05 12.14
CA GLU A 26 18.28 6.35 11.82
C GLU A 26 19.27 6.70 12.96
N GLY A 27 20.56 6.66 12.64
CA GLY A 27 21.62 6.72 13.64
C GLY A 27 21.51 5.59 14.66
N ASN A 28 21.47 5.93 15.95
CA ASN A 28 21.34 4.97 17.05
C ASN A 28 19.89 4.66 17.45
N ARG A 29 18.90 5.22 16.73
CA ARG A 29 17.48 5.03 17.03
C ARG A 29 16.87 4.04 16.06
N GLU A 30 16.03 3.16 16.59
CA GLU A 30 15.17 2.29 15.80
C GLU A 30 13.74 2.82 15.88
N TYR A 31 13.07 2.92 14.74
CA TYR A 31 11.69 3.34 14.63
C TYR A 31 10.85 2.18 14.16
N ILE A 32 9.65 2.06 14.73
CA ILE A 32 8.68 1.02 14.35
C ILE A 32 7.33 1.71 14.15
N THR A 33 6.73 1.49 12.98
CA THR A 33 5.36 1.90 12.68
C THR A 33 4.53 0.68 12.31
N VAL A 34 3.23 0.73 12.62
CA VAL A 34 2.29 -0.34 12.29
C VAL A 34 1.04 0.25 11.69
N ARG A 35 0.67 -0.20 10.49
CA ARG A 35 -0.60 0.11 9.84
C ARG A 35 -1.49 -1.12 9.80
N LYS A 36 -2.71 -1.00 10.31
CA LYS A 36 -3.75 -2.02 10.15
C LYS A 36 -4.64 -1.64 8.98
N VAL A 37 -4.80 -2.54 8.03
CA VAL A 37 -5.46 -2.25 6.75
C VAL A 37 -6.48 -3.33 6.46
N LEU A 38 -7.71 -2.92 6.16
CA LEU A 38 -8.70 -3.75 5.50
C LEU A 38 -8.40 -3.73 4.00
N MET A 39 -8.19 -4.89 3.41
CA MET A 39 -8.18 -5.09 1.98
C MET A 39 -9.52 -5.71 1.57
N GLU A 40 -10.17 -5.11 0.59
CA GLU A 40 -11.36 -5.66 -0.06
C GLU A 40 -11.03 -5.91 -1.53
N TYR A 41 -11.40 -7.07 -2.05
CA TYR A 41 -11.18 -7.44 -3.43
C TYR A 41 -12.51 -7.70 -4.14
N GLY A 42 -12.65 -7.20 -5.37
CA GLY A 42 -13.82 -7.40 -6.19
C GLY A 42 -13.48 -7.54 -7.67
N LEU A 43 -14.39 -8.15 -8.42
CA LEU A 43 -14.35 -8.14 -9.88
C LEU A 43 -14.94 -6.82 -10.40
N LEU A 44 -14.23 -6.19 -11.32
CA LEU A 44 -14.69 -5.06 -12.11
C LEU A 44 -15.28 -5.52 -13.45
N SER A 45 -14.67 -6.54 -14.05
CA SER A 45 -15.13 -7.22 -15.28
C SER A 45 -14.63 -8.66 -15.29
N GLU A 46 -14.80 -9.39 -16.39
CA GLU A 46 -14.21 -10.73 -16.56
C GLU A 46 -12.67 -10.73 -16.42
N LYS A 47 -12.03 -9.58 -16.69
CA LYS A 47 -10.56 -9.41 -16.71
C LYS A 47 -10.07 -8.26 -15.81
N GLY A 48 -11.00 -7.51 -15.25
CA GLY A 48 -10.75 -6.35 -14.42
C GLY A 48 -10.98 -6.69 -12.95
N LYS A 49 -10.06 -6.26 -12.10
CA LYS A 49 -10.08 -6.48 -10.66
C LYS A 49 -10.01 -5.12 -9.97
N ARG A 50 -10.72 -4.99 -8.84
CA ARG A 50 -10.66 -3.82 -7.97
C ARG A 50 -10.12 -4.23 -6.61
N ILE A 51 -9.09 -3.53 -6.16
CA ILE A 51 -8.51 -3.68 -4.82
C ILE A 51 -8.74 -2.39 -4.04
N CYS A 52 -9.41 -2.47 -2.91
CA CYS A 52 -9.61 -1.36 -2.00
C CYS A 52 -8.78 -1.58 -0.73
N PHE A 53 -7.86 -0.66 -0.45
CA PHE A 53 -7.14 -0.60 0.82
C PHE A 53 -7.77 0.47 1.71
N ARG A 54 -8.21 0.09 2.90
CA ARG A 54 -8.70 1.02 3.93
C ARG A 54 -7.89 0.88 5.20
N CYS A 55 -7.15 1.93 5.55
CA CYS A 55 -6.45 2.05 6.82
C CYS A 55 -7.47 2.09 7.96
N LEU A 56 -7.42 1.09 8.84
CA LEU A 56 -8.26 1.01 10.03
C LEU A 56 -7.60 1.66 11.24
N ASP A 57 -6.28 1.60 11.30
CA ASP A 57 -5.49 2.11 12.41
C ASP A 57 -4.04 2.34 11.97
N TYR A 58 -3.39 3.35 12.55
CA TYR A 58 -1.97 3.65 12.32
C TYR A 58 -1.30 3.96 13.67
N ASP A 59 -0.43 3.06 14.09
CA ASP A 59 0.43 3.20 15.25
C ASP A 59 1.78 3.77 14.79
N PHE A 60 2.05 5.02 15.15
CA PHE A 60 3.31 5.70 14.87
C PHE A 60 4.46 5.23 15.77
N GLY A 61 4.19 4.39 16.76
CA GLY A 61 5.15 3.87 17.72
C GLY A 61 5.94 5.00 18.39
N ASN A 62 7.25 4.78 18.57
CA ASN A 62 8.14 5.79 19.14
C ASN A 62 8.42 6.99 18.21
N ARG A 63 7.92 6.97 16.96
CA ARG A 63 8.02 8.10 16.04
C ARG A 63 6.99 9.17 16.37
N GLU A 64 5.89 8.83 17.03
CA GLU A 64 4.79 9.75 17.33
C GLU A 64 5.27 11.04 18.01
N ALA A 65 6.19 10.92 18.98
CA ALA A 65 6.77 12.04 19.72
C ALA A 65 7.57 13.02 18.86
N TYR A 66 7.92 12.64 17.63
CA TYR A 66 8.70 13.43 16.69
C TYR A 66 7.88 13.90 15.48
N LEU A 67 6.62 13.45 15.37
CA LEU A 67 5.75 13.85 14.28
C LEU A 67 4.88 15.02 14.72
N SER A 68 4.92 16.09 13.95
CA SER A 68 3.97 17.18 14.08
C SER A 68 2.55 16.71 13.73
N PRO A 69 1.51 17.37 14.25
CA PRO A 69 0.13 17.11 13.84
C PRO A 69 -0.09 17.23 12.32
N ALA A 70 0.71 18.05 11.62
CA ALA A 70 0.67 18.20 10.18
C ALA A 70 1.16 16.92 9.46
N GLU A 71 2.27 16.34 9.91
CA GLU A 71 2.82 15.10 9.35
C GLU A 71 1.88 13.91 9.60
N GLN A 72 1.27 13.84 10.80
CA GLN A 72 0.29 12.81 11.10
C GLN A 72 -0.93 12.90 10.16
N ARG A 73 -1.42 14.11 9.88
CA ARG A 73 -2.55 14.32 8.93
C ARG A 73 -2.22 13.85 7.51
N ILE A 74 -0.97 13.98 7.07
CA ILE A 74 -0.56 13.54 5.74
C ILE A 74 -0.60 12.02 5.62
N VAL A 75 -0.31 11.28 6.70
CA VAL A 75 -0.41 9.81 6.67
C VAL A 75 -1.84 9.34 6.42
N TYR A 76 -2.84 10.04 6.95
CA TYR A 76 -4.25 9.75 6.72
C TYR A 76 -4.77 10.17 5.34
N LEU A 77 -3.96 10.83 4.50
CA LEU A 77 -4.34 11.12 3.13
C LEU A 77 -4.59 9.85 2.31
N PHE A 78 -3.82 8.80 2.60
CA PHE A 78 -3.88 7.50 1.95
C PHE A 78 -4.60 6.47 2.83
N ASP A 79 -5.55 6.93 3.67
CA ASP A 79 -6.40 6.07 4.48
C ASP A 79 -7.34 5.21 3.62
N GLU A 80 -7.64 5.64 2.40
CA GLU A 80 -8.36 4.86 1.41
C GLU A 80 -7.70 4.99 0.04
N VAL A 81 -7.23 3.88 -0.52
CA VAL A 81 -6.65 3.77 -1.86
C VAL A 81 -7.42 2.69 -2.61
N VAL A 82 -7.88 3.01 -3.82
CA VAL A 82 -8.60 2.06 -4.69
C VAL A 82 -7.82 1.92 -5.98
N LEU A 83 -7.48 0.67 -6.32
CA LEU A 83 -6.80 0.32 -7.55
C LEU A 83 -7.74 -0.47 -8.45
N ASP A 84 -7.79 -0.10 -9.71
CA ASP A 84 -8.35 -0.94 -10.78
C ASP A 84 -7.19 -1.52 -11.58
N ILE A 85 -7.22 -2.83 -11.77
CA ILE A 85 -6.19 -3.61 -12.47
C ILE A 85 -6.87 -4.36 -13.60
N GLU A 86 -6.34 -4.26 -14.81
CA GLU A 86 -6.78 -5.05 -15.96
C GLU A 86 -5.67 -5.99 -16.41
N ASP A 87 -6.00 -7.27 -16.61
CA ASP A 87 -5.06 -8.29 -17.07
C ASP A 87 -5.11 -8.48 -18.61
N ILE A 88 -3.95 -8.70 -19.22
CA ILE A 88 -3.80 -9.06 -20.64
C ILE A 88 -4.46 -10.42 -20.89
N ALA A 89 -5.28 -10.50 -21.94
CA ALA A 89 -5.92 -11.75 -22.35
C ALA A 89 -4.94 -12.74 -23.00
N GLY A 90 -4.87 -13.98 -22.52
CA GLY A 90 -4.06 -15.06 -23.13
C GLY A 90 -3.94 -16.34 -22.28
N GLU A 91 -3.21 -17.34 -22.79
CA GLU A 91 -2.99 -18.66 -22.15
C GLU A 91 -1.88 -18.67 -21.08
N THR A 92 -1.17 -17.54 -20.89
CA THR A 92 -0.09 -17.37 -19.92
C THR A 92 -0.61 -16.81 -18.59
N PRO A 93 0.11 -17.04 -17.46
CA PRO A 93 -0.28 -16.44 -16.19
C PRO A 93 -0.43 -14.92 -16.31
N GLU A 94 -1.56 -14.44 -15.78
CA GLU A 94 -2.06 -13.06 -15.76
C GLU A 94 -0.94 -12.01 -15.78
N GLN A 95 -0.70 -11.39 -16.94
CA GLN A 95 0.15 -10.21 -17.05
C GLN A 95 -0.73 -8.98 -16.93
N ILE A 96 -0.31 -7.99 -16.16
CA ILE A 96 -1.08 -6.76 -15.96
C ILE A 96 -0.97 -5.89 -17.23
N GLU A 97 -2.10 -5.54 -17.84
CA GLU A 97 -2.21 -4.59 -18.95
C GLU A 97 -2.17 -3.15 -18.45
N SER A 98 -2.95 -2.85 -17.42
CA SER A 98 -3.08 -1.51 -16.86
C SER A 98 -3.34 -1.53 -15.35
N VAL A 99 -2.88 -0.48 -14.67
CA VAL A 99 -3.21 -0.18 -13.27
C VAL A 99 -3.55 1.30 -13.20
N GLN A 100 -4.65 1.64 -12.53
CA GLN A 100 -5.05 3.01 -12.28
C GLN A 100 -5.51 3.19 -10.83
N VAL A 101 -5.36 4.41 -10.30
CA VAL A 101 -5.87 4.78 -8.99
C VAL A 101 -7.30 5.26 -9.15
N ALA A 102 -8.27 4.36 -9.03
CA ALA A 102 -9.68 4.65 -9.28
C ALA A 102 -10.24 5.82 -8.44
N ASN A 103 -9.66 6.09 -7.27
CA ASN A 103 -10.02 7.23 -6.42
C ASN A 103 -9.03 8.41 -6.47
N PHE A 104 -8.27 8.55 -7.55
CA PHE A 104 -7.26 9.61 -7.75
C PHE A 104 -7.80 11.02 -7.52
N GLN A 105 -8.96 11.35 -8.11
CA GLN A 105 -9.59 12.66 -7.93
C GLN A 105 -9.98 12.93 -6.46
N SER A 106 -10.48 11.91 -5.76
CA SER A 106 -10.81 12.00 -4.34
C SER A 106 -9.57 12.23 -3.47
N LEU A 107 -8.46 11.56 -3.78
CA LEU A 107 -7.16 11.79 -3.12
C LEU A 107 -6.66 13.22 -3.34
N SER A 108 -6.75 13.72 -4.58
CA SER A 108 -6.38 15.10 -4.92
C SER A 108 -7.20 16.13 -4.16
N LEU A 109 -8.53 15.93 -4.06
CA LEU A 109 -9.40 16.82 -3.30
C LEU A 109 -9.15 16.76 -1.78
N ARG A 110 -8.88 15.58 -1.23
CA ARG A 110 -8.47 15.43 0.18
C ARG A 110 -7.17 16.17 0.44
N TRP A 111 -6.20 16.03 -0.47
CA TRP A 111 -4.92 16.70 -0.36
C TRP A 111 -5.07 18.21 -0.35
N GLU A 112 -5.87 18.78 -1.25
CA GLU A 112 -6.09 20.24 -1.28
C GLU A 112 -6.56 20.77 0.09
N LYS A 113 -7.54 20.08 0.70
CA LYS A 113 -8.07 20.44 2.02
C LYS A 113 -7.02 20.29 3.12
N THR A 114 -6.27 19.20 3.12
CA THR A 114 -5.19 18.94 4.09
C THR A 114 -4.08 19.98 3.96
N ARG A 115 -3.66 20.29 2.73
CA ARG A 115 -2.65 21.31 2.42
C ARG A 115 -3.06 22.68 2.93
N GLN A 116 -4.29 23.12 2.66
CA GLN A 116 -4.81 24.39 3.17
C GLN A 116 -4.84 24.44 4.70
N THR A 117 -5.23 23.34 5.34
CA THR A 117 -5.24 23.22 6.81
C THR A 117 -3.83 23.26 7.41
N ILE A 118 -2.85 22.66 6.74
CA ILE A 118 -1.45 22.70 7.20
C ILE A 118 -0.89 24.11 7.03
N ARG A 119 -1.11 24.76 5.88
CA ARG A 119 -0.66 26.13 5.60
C ARG A 119 -1.27 27.18 6.52
N SER A 120 -2.51 27.00 6.96
CA SER A 120 -3.14 27.97 7.88
C SER A 120 -2.50 27.95 9.28
N ASN A 121 -1.96 26.80 9.70
CA ASN A 121 -1.41 26.59 11.03
C ASN A 121 0.13 26.62 11.08
N ASN A 122 0.81 26.62 9.94
CA ASN A 122 2.26 26.53 9.84
C ASN A 122 2.80 27.53 8.81
N LYS A 123 3.97 28.10 9.06
CA LYS A 123 4.65 29.01 8.13
C LYS A 123 6.14 28.67 8.04
N GLY A 124 6.73 28.91 6.87
CA GLY A 124 8.18 28.80 6.65
C GLY A 124 8.57 27.89 5.49
N ASP A 125 9.81 28.03 5.02
CA ASP A 125 10.28 27.36 3.80
C ASP A 125 10.30 25.83 3.93
N ALA A 126 10.55 25.31 5.14
CA ALA A 126 10.61 23.88 5.38
C ALA A 126 9.25 23.21 5.14
N ILE A 127 8.16 23.80 5.66
CA ILE A 127 6.83 23.26 5.45
C ILE A 127 6.39 23.43 3.99
N GLU A 128 6.71 24.56 3.35
CA GLU A 128 6.37 24.77 1.94
C GLU A 128 7.08 23.77 1.00
N LYS A 129 8.37 23.51 1.23
CA LYS A 129 9.10 22.47 0.48
C LYS A 129 8.49 21.09 0.69
N TYR A 130 8.07 20.78 1.91
CA TYR A 130 7.43 19.51 2.22
C TYR A 130 6.07 19.38 1.51
N LEU A 131 5.23 20.43 1.54
CA LEU A 131 3.97 20.45 0.82
C LEU A 131 4.16 20.32 -0.70
N GLN A 132 5.17 20.97 -1.28
CA GLN A 132 5.51 20.83 -2.70
C GLN A 132 5.92 19.41 -3.08
N HIS A 133 6.61 18.69 -2.18
CA HIS A 133 6.95 17.29 -2.41
C HIS A 133 5.69 16.41 -2.47
N ILE A 134 4.73 16.65 -1.59
CA ILE A 134 3.45 15.93 -1.59
C ILE A 134 2.57 16.35 -2.78
N ASP A 135 2.61 17.62 -3.21
CA ASP A 135 1.96 18.07 -4.45
C ASP A 135 2.46 17.27 -5.66
N ALA A 136 3.78 17.13 -5.80
CA ALA A 136 4.39 16.37 -6.89
C ALA A 136 4.00 14.88 -6.88
N LEU A 137 3.78 14.32 -5.70
CA LEU A 137 3.33 12.93 -5.52
C LEU A 137 1.88 12.73 -5.98
N ILE A 138 0.98 13.69 -5.71
CA ILE A 138 -0.48 13.49 -5.86
C ILE A 138 -1.01 14.06 -7.17
N THR A 139 -0.31 15.01 -7.78
CA THR A 139 -0.74 15.62 -9.05
C THR A 139 -0.42 14.78 -10.29
N ASN A 140 0.39 13.74 -10.13
CA ASN A 140 0.76 12.80 -11.19
C ASN A 140 0.38 11.38 -10.77
N GLU A 141 -0.47 10.71 -11.56
CA GLU A 141 -0.97 9.37 -11.23
C GLU A 141 0.14 8.31 -11.29
N ASP A 142 1.08 8.40 -12.22
CA ASP A 142 2.21 7.47 -12.32
C ASP A 142 3.09 7.55 -11.07
N THR A 143 3.43 8.77 -10.63
CA THR A 143 4.20 8.99 -9.39
C THR A 143 3.45 8.46 -8.17
N LEU A 144 2.13 8.64 -8.12
CA LEU A 144 1.30 8.11 -7.05
C LEU A 144 1.27 6.57 -7.07
N LEU A 145 1.14 5.96 -8.24
CA LEU A 145 1.20 4.51 -8.41
C LEU A 145 2.54 3.96 -7.94
N ASP A 146 3.66 4.56 -8.35
CA ASP A 146 4.99 4.17 -7.88
C ASP A 146 5.10 4.21 -6.35
N PHE A 147 4.52 5.23 -5.73
CA PHE A 147 4.47 5.32 -4.27
C PHE A 147 3.59 4.25 -3.63
N ILE A 148 2.42 3.97 -4.18
CA ILE A 148 1.51 2.90 -3.72
C ILE A 148 2.18 1.53 -3.83
N TYR A 149 2.92 1.29 -4.91
CA TYR A 149 3.69 0.07 -5.16
C TYR A 149 5.02 0.03 -4.40
N SER A 150 5.41 1.08 -3.68
CA SER A 150 6.58 1.00 -2.79
C SER A 150 6.32 0.10 -1.58
N ASN A 151 7.36 -0.56 -1.07
CA ASN A 151 7.27 -1.40 0.13
C ASN A 151 6.85 -0.63 1.39
N ARG A 152 7.04 0.70 1.40
CA ARG A 152 6.57 1.60 2.47
C ARG A 152 5.05 1.77 2.50
N MET A 153 4.37 1.40 1.42
CA MET A 153 2.92 1.43 1.28
C MET A 153 2.36 0.01 1.15
N TYR A 154 1.95 -0.38 -0.06
CA TYR A 154 1.30 -1.66 -0.33
C TYR A 154 2.13 -2.55 -1.25
N GLY A 155 3.33 -2.12 -1.64
CA GLY A 155 4.23 -2.84 -2.55
C GLY A 155 4.48 -4.28 -2.17
N LEU A 156 4.79 -4.56 -0.90
CA LEU A 156 5.04 -5.91 -0.41
C LEU A 156 3.87 -6.87 -0.72
N LEU A 157 2.63 -6.38 -0.58
CA LEU A 157 1.42 -7.13 -0.88
C LEU A 157 1.17 -7.17 -2.40
N LEU A 158 1.21 -6.02 -3.07
CA LEU A 158 0.91 -5.90 -4.50
C LEU A 158 1.88 -6.71 -5.36
N HIS A 159 3.18 -6.71 -5.04
CA HIS A 159 4.19 -7.53 -5.71
C HIS A 159 4.01 -9.02 -5.45
N ALA A 160 3.48 -9.40 -4.29
CA ALA A 160 3.16 -10.80 -3.98
C ALA A 160 1.89 -11.28 -4.70
N LEU A 161 0.92 -10.38 -4.92
CA LEU A 161 -0.31 -10.68 -5.67
C LEU A 161 -0.09 -10.70 -7.20
N SER A 162 0.86 -9.92 -7.70
CA SER A 162 1.26 -9.90 -9.11
C SER A 162 2.11 -11.15 -9.42
N SER A 163 1.54 -12.17 -10.07
CA SER A 163 2.21 -13.45 -10.37
C SER A 163 3.31 -13.35 -11.48
N PRO A 164 4.05 -14.45 -11.75
CA PRO A 164 5.47 -14.64 -11.44
C PRO A 164 6.44 -13.87 -12.37
N GLY A 165 7.44 -13.21 -11.77
CA GLY A 165 8.50 -12.50 -12.51
C GLY A 165 8.87 -11.13 -11.94
N SER A 166 8.13 -10.65 -10.92
CA SER A 166 8.31 -9.35 -10.26
C SER A 166 9.66 -9.13 -9.57
N GLY A 167 10.63 -10.05 -9.73
CA GLY A 167 11.94 -9.97 -9.07
C GLY A 167 11.87 -10.02 -7.55
N PHE A 168 10.68 -10.25 -6.98
CA PHE A 168 10.46 -10.13 -5.55
C PHE A 168 10.91 -11.40 -4.81
N THR A 169 12.20 -11.46 -4.47
CA THR A 169 12.79 -12.49 -3.61
C THR A 169 12.63 -12.14 -2.13
N GLY A 170 11.40 -11.83 -1.71
CA GLY A 170 11.08 -11.69 -0.29
C GLY A 170 11.40 -12.98 0.45
N SER A 171 12.13 -12.88 1.56
CA SER A 171 12.79 -14.04 2.18
C SER A 171 11.80 -15.07 2.75
N ASN A 172 10.53 -14.70 2.97
CA ASN A 172 9.48 -15.61 3.45
C ASN A 172 8.09 -15.10 3.02
N ILE A 173 7.57 -15.54 1.86
CA ILE A 173 6.22 -15.23 1.40
C ILE A 173 5.37 -16.50 1.54
N PHE A 174 4.28 -16.42 2.30
CA PHE A 174 3.40 -17.56 2.56
C PHE A 174 2.01 -17.30 2.01
N PHE A 175 1.46 -18.28 1.29
CA PHE A 175 0.13 -18.21 0.72
C PHE A 175 -0.75 -19.35 1.22
N ASP A 176 -2.02 -19.06 1.46
CA ASP A 176 -3.09 -20.02 1.78
C ASP A 176 -4.34 -19.61 1.01
N ASP A 177 -4.94 -20.54 0.26
CA ASP A 177 -6.10 -20.30 -0.62
C ASP A 177 -5.98 -19.09 -1.56
N GLY A 178 -4.78 -18.81 -2.07
CA GLY A 178 -4.56 -17.64 -2.93
C GLY A 178 -4.59 -16.30 -2.17
N MET A 179 -4.33 -16.30 -0.87
CA MET A 179 -4.15 -15.06 -0.10
C MET A 179 -2.82 -15.07 0.63
N LEU A 180 -2.17 -13.91 0.65
CA LEU A 180 -0.93 -13.72 1.39
C LEU A 180 -1.21 -13.82 2.89
N GLN A 181 -0.51 -14.72 3.59
CA GLN A 181 -0.63 -14.94 5.03
C GLN A 181 0.43 -14.17 5.80
N GLU A 182 1.68 -14.27 5.36
CA GLU A 182 2.80 -13.53 5.94
C GLU A 182 3.83 -13.24 4.85
N ALA A 183 4.41 -12.04 4.91
CA ALA A 183 5.57 -11.67 4.11
C ALA A 183 6.58 -10.89 4.93
N GLN A 184 7.87 -11.13 4.67
CA GLN A 184 8.96 -10.34 5.23
C GLN A 184 9.92 -9.89 4.13
N TYR A 185 10.37 -8.64 4.21
CA TYR A 185 11.30 -8.05 3.27
C TYR A 185 12.25 -7.05 3.95
N THR A 186 13.42 -6.84 3.38
CA THR A 186 14.41 -5.89 3.91
C THR A 186 15.09 -5.18 2.74
N ASP A 187 15.03 -3.84 2.71
CA ASP A 187 15.80 -3.01 1.79
C ASP A 187 16.69 -2.03 2.57
N GLY A 188 18.02 -2.18 2.41
CA GLY A 188 19.00 -1.32 3.09
C GLY A 188 18.77 -1.25 4.61
N ILE A 189 18.18 -0.14 5.07
CA ILE A 189 17.92 0.14 6.49
C ILE A 189 16.48 -0.20 6.95
N HIS A 190 15.57 -0.53 6.04
CA HIS A 190 14.18 -0.85 6.37
C HIS A 190 13.94 -2.36 6.38
N LYS A 191 13.17 -2.81 7.35
CA LYS A 191 12.58 -4.15 7.44
C LYS A 191 11.06 -4.03 7.45
N TYR A 192 10.41 -4.73 6.55
CA TYR A 192 8.96 -4.79 6.41
C TYR A 192 8.45 -6.17 6.79
N GLU A 193 7.36 -6.20 7.55
CA GLU A 193 6.65 -7.40 7.96
C GLU A 193 5.16 -7.19 7.66
N LEU A 194 4.55 -8.15 6.98
CA LEU A 194 3.14 -8.14 6.66
C LEU A 194 2.51 -9.41 7.20
N LEU A 195 1.42 -9.28 7.94
CA LEU A 195 0.70 -10.40 8.55
C LEU A 195 -0.80 -10.29 8.30
N CYS A 196 -1.43 -11.33 7.76
CA CYS A 196 -2.88 -11.47 7.70
C CYS A 196 -3.41 -11.82 9.10
N ILE A 197 -4.29 -10.97 9.63
CA ILE A 197 -4.83 -11.13 10.99
C ILE A 197 -6.28 -11.61 11.02
N LYS A 198 -7.05 -11.38 9.95
CA LYS A 198 -8.43 -11.85 9.83
C LYS A 198 -8.82 -11.97 8.38
N ARG A 199 -9.64 -12.97 8.08
CA ARG A 199 -10.22 -13.22 6.75
C ARG A 199 -11.73 -13.45 6.84
N SER A 200 -12.45 -13.00 5.83
CA SER A 200 -13.85 -13.35 5.60
C SER A 200 -14.09 -13.51 4.11
N ARG A 201 -14.65 -14.65 3.71
CA ARG A 201 -15.29 -14.79 2.41
C ARG A 201 -16.69 -14.20 2.55
N THR A 202 -17.01 -13.21 1.72
CA THR A 202 -18.41 -12.81 1.61
C THR A 202 -19.13 -13.97 0.91
N PRO A 203 -20.20 -14.54 1.52
CA PRO A 203 -20.90 -15.70 0.98
C PRO A 203 -21.57 -15.43 -0.36
#